data_AF-A0A2E8DBG2-F1
#
_entry.id   AF-A0A2E8DBG2-F1
#
_cell.length_a   1.000
_cell.length_b   1.000
_cell.length_c   1.000
_cell.angle_alpha   90.00
_cell.angle_beta   90.00
_cell.angle_gamma   90.00
#
_symmetry.space_group_name_H-M   'P 1'
#
loop_
_entity.id
_entity.type
_entity.pdbx_description
1 polymer ?
#
loop_
_entity_poly.entity_id
_entity_poly.type
_entity_poly.pdbx_seq_one_letter_code
_entity_poly.pdbx_strand_id
1 'polypeptide(L)'
;MNGPDTTDRVDGAAEAPGVSAAGATDTSEVNPLTVTKRLQRDGRWPEIEPLKNQMIKDARKQGMSKADAQAWAYSEIDRLYPPESPAPEGDRVTTTDGPDGVTGTIKPAAEWQIQGLANIPEQCPELPGSASMQAELSWVQSNRLLLVSTKTSGAQVVDLSRSLTPAPSWSALSWLETSIRSYAKFVDVCAKHLAQTEDDTENVQRERMALDEIRGCSPRCTKTEGATVPSTA
;
A
#
# COMPACT_ATOMS: atom_id res chain seq x y z
N MET A 1 -64.74 79.13 -10.22
CA MET A 1 -65.79 78.21 -9.77
C MET A 1 -65.14 77.14 -8.90
N ASN A 2 -65.81 76.85 -7.78
CA ASN A 2 -65.52 75.91 -6.69
C ASN A 2 -64.90 74.55 -7.10
N GLY A 3 -64.08 73.98 -6.20
CA GLY A 3 -63.76 72.54 -6.15
C GLY A 3 -64.99 71.68 -5.75
N PRO A 4 -64.87 70.38 -5.37
CA PRO A 4 -63.70 69.77 -4.71
C PRO A 4 -63.40 68.28 -5.07
N ASP A 5 -62.28 67.80 -4.52
CA ASP A 5 -62.08 66.51 -3.81
C ASP A 5 -62.60 65.19 -4.43
N THR A 6 -61.66 64.29 -4.74
CA THR A 6 -61.69 62.90 -4.23
C THR A 6 -60.30 62.26 -4.34
N THR A 7 -59.67 62.04 -3.19
CA THR A 7 -58.60 61.05 -3.03
C THR A 7 -59.19 59.65 -3.05
N ASP A 8 -58.62 58.73 -3.82
CA ASP A 8 -58.64 57.31 -3.47
C ASP A 8 -57.30 56.66 -3.82
N ARG A 9 -56.79 55.88 -2.86
CA ARG A 9 -55.49 55.22 -2.81
C ARG A 9 -55.79 53.79 -2.39
N VAL A 10 -55.40 52.80 -3.19
CA VAL A 10 -54.88 51.47 -2.79
C VAL A 10 -54.43 50.73 -4.06
N ASP A 11 -53.13 50.50 -4.21
CA ASP A 11 -52.42 49.22 -3.96
C ASP A 11 -52.54 48.22 -5.12
N GLY A 12 -51.41 47.88 -5.73
CA GLY A 12 -51.37 46.89 -6.80
C GLY A 12 -50.02 46.75 -7.47
N ALA A 13 -49.09 46.09 -6.77
CA ALA A 13 -48.03 45.21 -7.28
C ALA A 13 -47.18 45.65 -8.49
N ALA A 14 -45.89 45.85 -8.21
CA ALA A 14 -44.80 45.79 -9.18
C ALA A 14 -44.74 44.43 -9.89
N GLU A 15 -44.43 44.43 -11.20
CA GLU A 15 -43.64 43.38 -11.85
C GLU A 15 -43.16 43.82 -13.25
N ALA A 16 -41.92 44.30 -13.31
CA ALA A 16 -41.03 44.03 -14.43
C ALA A 16 -39.88 43.21 -13.80
N PRO A 17 -39.53 42.03 -14.34
CA PRO A 17 -38.34 42.01 -15.20
C PRO A 17 -38.31 40.87 -16.23
N GLY A 18 -37.67 41.13 -17.39
CA GLY A 18 -37.30 40.11 -18.37
C GLY A 18 -35.81 40.15 -18.70
N VAL A 19 -34.94 40.40 -17.71
CA VAL A 19 -33.50 40.21 -17.88
C VAL A 19 -33.23 38.71 -17.77
N SER A 20 -33.04 38.08 -18.93
CA SER A 20 -32.44 36.75 -19.03
C SER A 20 -30.98 36.80 -18.58
N ALA A 21 -30.77 36.66 -17.27
CA ALA A 21 -29.52 36.16 -16.74
C ALA A 21 -29.74 34.68 -16.40
N ALA A 22 -29.38 33.80 -17.34
CA ALA A 22 -29.25 32.37 -17.08
C ALA A 22 -28.04 32.13 -16.17
N GLY A 23 -28.19 32.50 -14.90
CA GLY A 23 -27.33 32.09 -13.81
C GLY A 23 -27.91 30.83 -13.17
N ALA A 24 -27.63 29.69 -13.78
CA ALA A 24 -27.85 28.40 -13.15
C ALA A 24 -26.58 27.57 -13.36
N THR A 25 -25.49 28.00 -12.72
CA THR A 25 -24.40 27.07 -12.42
C THR A 25 -24.90 26.17 -11.30
N ASP A 26 -25.33 24.99 -11.71
CA ASP A 26 -25.64 23.83 -10.91
C ASP A 26 -24.56 23.60 -9.84
N THR A 27 -24.72 24.23 -8.67
CA THR A 27 -23.91 23.94 -7.50
C THR A 27 -24.42 22.64 -6.93
N SER A 28 -23.91 21.53 -7.48
CA SER A 28 -23.78 20.28 -6.76
C SER A 28 -23.35 20.60 -5.33
N GLU A 29 -24.19 20.26 -4.36
CA GLU A 29 -23.96 20.55 -2.94
C GLU A 29 -22.86 19.63 -2.42
N VAL A 30 -21.61 19.99 -2.75
CA VAL A 30 -20.42 19.24 -2.36
C VAL A 30 -20.18 19.48 -0.88
N ASN A 31 -20.28 18.42 -0.07
CA ASN A 31 -20.04 18.50 1.36
C ASN A 31 -18.53 18.75 1.65
N PRO A 32 -18.15 19.90 2.24
CA PRO A 32 -16.76 20.26 2.52
C PRO A 32 -15.99 19.23 3.36
N LEU A 33 -16.68 18.57 4.30
CA LEU A 33 -16.08 17.58 5.18
C LEU A 33 -15.73 16.31 4.40
N THR A 34 -16.56 15.93 3.43
CA THR A 34 -16.32 14.76 2.59
C THR A 34 -15.10 14.99 1.69
N VAL A 35 -15.01 16.17 1.06
CA VAL A 35 -13.84 16.55 0.24
C VAL A 35 -12.57 16.61 1.08
N THR A 36 -12.63 17.26 2.23
CA THR A 36 -11.46 17.39 3.13
C THR A 36 -10.98 16.03 3.61
N LYS A 37 -11.89 15.17 4.11
CA LYS A 37 -11.54 13.81 4.56
C LYS A 37 -10.96 12.96 3.44
N ARG A 38 -11.53 13.05 2.23
CA ARG A 38 -11.00 12.36 1.04
C ARG A 38 -9.58 12.82 0.75
N LEU A 39 -9.36 14.12 0.61
CA LEU A 39 -8.06 14.67 0.25
C LEU A 39 -6.99 14.47 1.33
N GLN A 40 -7.41 14.40 2.60
CA GLN A 40 -6.53 14.01 3.72
C GLN A 40 -6.16 12.53 3.63
N ARG A 41 -7.13 11.63 3.40
CA ARG A 41 -6.88 10.20 3.16
C ARG A 41 -5.95 9.98 1.97
N ASP A 42 -6.14 10.76 0.92
CA ASP A 42 -5.37 10.66 -0.31
C ASP A 42 -4.00 11.36 -0.18
N GLY A 43 -3.68 11.99 0.97
CA GLY A 43 -2.41 12.65 1.24
C GLY A 43 -2.18 13.96 0.48
N ARG A 44 -3.19 14.46 -0.25
CA ARG A 44 -3.10 15.65 -1.12
C ARG A 44 -3.49 16.94 -0.40
N TRP A 45 -4.06 16.83 0.79
CA TRP A 45 -4.52 18.00 1.57
C TRP A 45 -3.44 19.08 1.82
N PRO A 46 -2.18 18.75 2.17
CA PRO A 46 -1.16 19.78 2.42
C PRO A 46 -0.88 20.70 1.23
N GLU A 47 -1.03 20.20 0.00
CA GLU A 47 -0.85 20.96 -1.24
C GLU A 47 -2.12 21.74 -1.63
N ILE A 48 -3.29 21.19 -1.29
CA ILE A 48 -4.60 21.74 -1.69
C ILE A 48 -5.11 22.80 -0.70
N GLU A 49 -4.78 22.70 0.59
CA GLU A 49 -5.21 23.65 1.59
C GLU A 49 -4.76 25.11 1.30
N PRO A 50 -3.50 25.38 0.91
CA PRO A 50 -3.09 26.72 0.49
C PRO A 50 -3.87 27.21 -0.73
N LEU A 51 -4.10 26.33 -1.71
CA LEU A 51 -4.85 26.64 -2.93
C LEU A 51 -6.31 27.01 -2.61
N LYS A 52 -6.99 26.21 -1.77
CA LYS A 52 -8.33 26.50 -1.25
C LYS A 52 -8.40 27.87 -0.58
N ASN A 53 -7.43 28.16 0.28
CA ASN A 53 -7.38 29.42 1.02
C ASN A 53 -7.22 30.62 0.08
N GLN A 54 -6.43 30.46 -0.98
CA GLN A 54 -6.28 31.48 -2.03
C GLN A 54 -7.56 31.68 -2.84
N MET A 55 -8.23 30.59 -3.23
CA MET A 55 -9.51 30.61 -3.95
C MET A 55 -10.61 31.33 -3.16
N ILE A 56 -10.74 31.03 -1.86
CA ILE A 56 -11.67 31.75 -0.98
C ILE A 56 -11.32 33.24 -0.91
N LYS A 57 -10.03 33.59 -0.82
CA LYS A 57 -9.57 34.98 -0.75
C LYS A 57 -9.93 35.74 -2.02
N ASP A 58 -9.76 35.14 -3.19
CA ASP A 58 -10.05 35.78 -4.46
C ASP A 58 -11.57 35.89 -4.73
N ALA A 59 -12.36 34.85 -4.38
CA ALA A 59 -13.82 34.92 -4.42
C ALA A 59 -14.37 36.02 -3.50
N ARG A 60 -13.81 36.19 -2.30
CA ARG A 60 -14.19 37.28 -1.39
C ARG A 60 -13.83 38.67 -1.90
N LYS A 61 -12.73 38.83 -2.65
CA LYS A 61 -12.41 40.10 -3.32
C LYS A 61 -13.42 40.44 -4.42
N GLN A 62 -14.05 39.44 -5.02
CA GLN A 62 -15.08 39.60 -6.05
C GLN A 62 -16.48 39.86 -5.46
N GLY A 63 -16.59 40.10 -4.16
CA GLY A 63 -17.86 40.45 -3.49
C GLY A 63 -18.69 39.25 -3.05
N MET A 64 -18.18 38.02 -3.19
CA MET A 64 -18.86 36.82 -2.75
C MET A 64 -18.89 36.73 -1.20
N SER A 65 -20.02 36.26 -0.65
CA SER A 65 -20.13 36.04 0.79
C SER A 65 -19.14 34.96 1.25
N LYS A 66 -18.80 34.95 2.54
CA LYS A 66 -17.86 33.95 3.07
C LYS A 66 -18.37 32.51 2.87
N ALA A 67 -19.67 32.29 3.02
CA ALA A 67 -20.29 30.97 2.86
C ALA A 67 -20.24 30.52 1.39
N ASP A 68 -20.63 31.41 0.47
CA ASP A 68 -20.64 31.12 -0.96
C ASP A 68 -19.22 30.91 -1.50
N ALA A 69 -18.25 31.70 -1.03
CA ALA A 69 -16.84 31.55 -1.39
C ALA A 69 -16.26 30.22 -0.92
N GLN A 70 -16.70 29.71 0.23
CA GLN A 70 -16.32 28.38 0.71
C GLN A 70 -16.95 27.29 -0.14
N ALA A 71 -18.27 27.36 -0.39
CA ALA A 71 -18.97 26.38 -1.21
C ALA A 71 -18.36 26.29 -2.61
N TRP A 72 -18.09 27.42 -3.25
CA TRP A 72 -17.42 27.50 -4.55
C TRP A 72 -16.01 26.92 -4.51
N ALA A 73 -15.21 27.25 -3.51
CA ALA A 73 -13.84 26.71 -3.41
C ALA A 73 -13.84 25.18 -3.22
N TYR A 74 -14.77 24.63 -2.43
CA TYR A 74 -14.87 23.18 -2.24
C TYR A 74 -15.41 22.46 -3.47
N SER A 75 -16.38 23.03 -4.20
CA SER A 75 -16.87 22.43 -5.45
C SER A 75 -15.79 22.45 -6.54
N GLU A 76 -15.03 23.52 -6.64
CA GLU A 76 -13.94 23.64 -7.62
C GLU A 76 -12.78 22.69 -7.28
N ILE A 77 -12.44 22.53 -5.99
CA ILE A 77 -11.48 21.53 -5.55
C ILE A 77 -11.98 20.11 -5.84
N ASP A 78 -13.26 19.84 -5.62
CA ASP A 78 -13.83 18.52 -5.90
C ASP A 78 -13.74 18.16 -7.38
N ARG A 79 -14.02 19.14 -8.26
CA ARG A 79 -13.87 19.03 -9.71
C ARG A 79 -12.41 18.86 -10.15
N LEU A 80 -11.48 19.60 -9.58
CA LEU A 80 -10.05 19.54 -9.93
C LEU A 80 -9.37 18.27 -9.40
N TYR A 81 -9.91 17.71 -8.31
CA TYR A 81 -9.38 16.56 -7.61
C TYR A 81 -10.47 15.49 -7.45
N PRO A 82 -10.99 14.92 -8.55
CA PRO A 82 -12.03 13.90 -8.50
C PRO A 82 -11.51 12.67 -7.74
N PRO A 83 -12.39 11.88 -7.10
CA PRO A 83 -11.99 10.64 -6.45
C PRO A 83 -11.27 9.74 -7.45
N GLU A 84 -10.08 9.23 -7.09
CA GLU A 84 -9.45 8.18 -7.87
C GLU A 84 -10.43 7.02 -7.96
N SER A 85 -10.82 6.64 -9.19
CA SER A 85 -11.87 5.64 -9.42
C SER A 85 -11.61 4.40 -8.57
N PRO A 86 -12.62 3.89 -7.83
CA PRO A 86 -12.50 2.56 -7.27
C PRO A 86 -12.38 1.58 -8.44
N ALA A 87 -11.36 0.73 -8.41
CA ALA A 87 -11.34 -0.50 -9.20
C ALA A 87 -12.69 -1.23 -9.01
N PRO A 88 -13.23 -1.91 -10.03
CA PRO A 88 -14.60 -2.42 -10.02
C PRO A 88 -14.84 -3.26 -8.77
N GLU A 89 -15.84 -2.84 -7.98
CA GLU A 89 -16.36 -3.60 -6.84
C GLU A 89 -16.94 -4.92 -7.37
N GLY A 90 -16.11 -5.95 -7.42
CA GLY A 90 -16.57 -7.32 -7.64
C GLY A 90 -17.36 -7.79 -6.43
N ASP A 91 -18.65 -8.04 -6.66
CA ASP A 91 -19.59 -8.87 -5.89
C ASP A 91 -19.21 -9.18 -4.44
N ARG A 92 -19.73 -8.36 -3.52
CA ARG A 92 -20.02 -8.83 -2.16
C ARG A 92 -21.20 -9.80 -2.22
N VAL A 93 -20.91 -11.09 -2.33
CA VAL A 93 -21.84 -12.14 -1.92
C VAL A 93 -22.03 -12.03 -0.41
N THR A 94 -23.18 -11.50 -0.01
CA THR A 94 -23.72 -11.67 1.35
C THR A 94 -24.12 -13.13 1.52
N THR A 95 -23.37 -13.88 2.31
CA THR A 95 -23.87 -15.10 2.93
C THR A 95 -24.09 -14.82 4.41
N THR A 96 -25.35 -14.68 4.78
CA THR A 96 -25.81 -14.67 6.17
C THR A 96 -26.07 -16.12 6.62
N ASP A 97 -25.91 -16.32 7.93
CA ASP A 97 -26.37 -17.42 8.80
C ASP A 97 -25.42 -18.58 9.15
N GLY A 98 -25.08 -18.60 10.45
CA GLY A 98 -24.41 -19.65 11.21
C GLY A 98 -23.87 -19.07 12.54
N PRO A 99 -24.53 -19.32 13.69
CA PRO A 99 -24.16 -18.72 14.96
C PRO A 99 -23.13 -19.60 15.70
N ASP A 100 -22.00 -19.00 16.10
CA ASP A 100 -21.35 -19.16 17.40
C ASP A 100 -19.87 -18.77 17.30
N GLY A 101 -19.45 -17.86 18.20
CA GLY A 101 -18.04 -17.78 18.62
C GLY A 101 -17.28 -16.49 18.30
N VAL A 102 -17.30 -15.58 19.28
CA VAL A 102 -16.31 -14.52 19.55
C VAL A 102 -16.32 -13.31 18.60
N THR A 103 -17.11 -12.31 19.01
CA THR A 103 -16.99 -10.91 18.64
C THR A 103 -15.65 -10.34 19.14
N GLY A 104 -14.61 -10.49 18.32
CA GLY A 104 -13.48 -9.58 18.28
C GLY A 104 -13.57 -8.74 17.01
N THR A 105 -14.32 -7.64 17.05
CA THR A 105 -14.31 -6.66 15.94
C THR A 105 -12.94 -5.98 15.90
N ILE A 106 -11.95 -6.64 15.30
CA ILE A 106 -10.75 -5.96 14.82
C ILE A 106 -11.18 -5.24 13.56
N LYS A 107 -11.49 -3.95 13.72
CA LYS A 107 -11.48 -2.99 12.63
C LYS A 107 -10.04 -3.01 12.07
N PRO A 108 -9.76 -3.53 10.86
CA PRO A 108 -8.40 -3.40 10.35
C PRO A 108 -8.19 -1.91 10.11
N ALA A 109 -7.24 -1.35 10.85
CA ALA A 109 -6.74 -0.02 10.60
C ALA A 109 -6.25 0.01 9.15
N ALA A 110 -7.01 0.67 8.27
CA ALA A 110 -6.72 0.81 6.84
C ALA A 110 -5.43 1.61 6.54
N GLU A 111 -4.65 1.93 7.57
CA GLU A 111 -3.45 2.78 7.50
C GLU A 111 -2.16 1.99 7.22
N TRP A 112 -2.19 0.65 7.20
CA TRP A 112 -0.96 -0.16 7.18
C TRP A 112 -0.93 -1.27 6.13
N GLN A 113 -1.93 -1.36 5.25
CA GLN A 113 -1.97 -2.42 4.24
C GLN A 113 -1.16 -1.99 3.01
N ILE A 114 -0.09 -2.73 2.71
CA ILE A 114 0.69 -2.52 1.49
C ILE A 114 -0.20 -2.84 0.30
N GLN A 115 -0.49 -1.84 -0.53
CA GLN A 115 -1.40 -2.00 -1.65
C GLN A 115 -0.71 -2.77 -2.78
N GLY A 116 -1.43 -3.74 -3.38
CA GLY A 116 -0.96 -4.50 -4.55
C GLY A 116 -0.17 -5.78 -4.24
N LEU A 117 0.23 -6.01 -2.99
CA LEU A 117 0.97 -7.23 -2.61
C LEU A 117 0.12 -8.52 -2.76
N ALA A 118 -1.20 -8.41 -2.62
CA ALA A 118 -2.15 -9.51 -2.81
C ALA A 118 -2.57 -9.69 -4.28
N ASN A 119 -2.18 -8.78 -5.19
CA ASN A 119 -2.54 -8.87 -6.59
C ASN A 119 -1.47 -9.69 -7.34
N ILE A 120 -1.65 -11.01 -7.34
CA ILE A 120 -0.74 -11.92 -8.04
C ILE A 120 -1.09 -11.93 -9.53
N PRO A 121 -0.16 -11.58 -10.43
CA PRO A 121 -0.41 -11.65 -11.86
C PRO A 121 -0.63 -13.11 -12.29
N GLU A 122 -1.52 -13.34 -13.27
CA GLU A 122 -1.84 -14.68 -13.81
C GLU A 122 -0.62 -15.44 -14.38
N GLN A 123 0.48 -14.72 -14.60
CA GLN A 123 1.77 -15.24 -15.05
C GLN A 123 2.50 -16.05 -13.96
N CYS A 124 2.05 -15.95 -12.70
CA CYS A 124 2.66 -16.61 -11.57
C CYS A 124 2.05 -18.02 -11.39
N PRO A 125 2.86 -19.10 -11.42
CA PRO A 125 2.37 -20.42 -11.05
C PRO A 125 1.89 -20.42 -9.58
N GLU A 126 1.07 -21.41 -9.21
CA GLU A 126 0.62 -21.57 -7.83
C GLU A 126 1.84 -21.62 -6.89
N LEU A 127 1.95 -20.61 -6.02
CA LEU A 127 3.15 -20.40 -5.22
C LEU A 127 3.19 -21.43 -4.08
N PRO A 128 4.33 -22.11 -3.86
CA PRO A 128 4.50 -22.93 -2.67
C PRO A 128 4.53 -22.03 -1.42
N GLY A 129 4.22 -22.61 -0.25
CA GLY A 129 4.26 -21.88 1.01
C GLY A 129 5.64 -21.27 1.31
N SER A 130 6.71 -22.02 1.02
CA SER A 130 8.09 -21.59 1.15
C SER A 130 9.00 -22.20 0.07
N ALA A 131 10.11 -21.53 -0.19
CA ALA A 131 11.26 -21.99 -0.96
C ALA A 131 12.51 -21.95 -0.05
N SER A 132 13.71 -22.20 -0.58
CA SER A 132 14.93 -21.99 0.20
C SER A 132 15.05 -20.52 0.61
N MET A 133 15.39 -20.25 1.87
CA MET A 133 15.55 -18.89 2.41
C MET A 133 16.46 -18.01 1.52
N GLN A 134 17.57 -18.57 1.03
CA GLN A 134 18.47 -17.88 0.09
C GLN A 134 17.77 -17.41 -1.19
N ALA A 135 16.93 -18.25 -1.80
CA ALA A 135 16.19 -17.91 -3.02
C ALA A 135 15.15 -16.80 -2.76
N GLU A 136 14.46 -16.87 -1.61
CA GLU A 136 13.47 -15.86 -1.23
C GLU A 136 14.12 -14.49 -0.99
N LEU A 137 15.20 -14.46 -0.20
CA LEU A 137 15.94 -13.23 0.09
C LEU A 137 16.58 -12.63 -1.16
N SER A 138 17.21 -13.47 -1.99
CA SER A 138 17.83 -13.04 -3.26
C SER A 138 16.80 -12.49 -4.23
N TRP A 139 15.62 -13.10 -4.31
CA TRP A 139 14.53 -12.60 -5.14
C TRP A 139 14.07 -11.22 -4.68
N VAL A 140 13.87 -11.01 -3.37
CA VAL A 140 13.47 -9.70 -2.83
C VAL A 140 14.55 -8.65 -3.10
N GLN A 141 15.82 -8.95 -2.86
CA GLN A 141 16.94 -8.03 -3.14
C GLN A 141 16.98 -7.59 -4.61
N SER A 142 16.71 -8.50 -5.53
CA SER A 142 16.79 -8.26 -6.97
C SER A 142 15.58 -7.49 -7.52
N ASN A 143 14.39 -7.71 -6.94
CA ASN A 143 13.14 -7.21 -7.52
C ASN A 143 12.58 -5.98 -6.79
N ARG A 144 12.90 -5.76 -5.50
CA ARG A 144 12.23 -4.74 -4.66
C ARG A 144 12.15 -3.35 -5.29
N LEU A 145 13.22 -2.86 -5.91
CA LEU A 145 13.25 -1.52 -6.53
C LEU A 145 12.39 -1.42 -7.79
N LEU A 146 12.15 -2.55 -8.46
CA LEU A 146 11.28 -2.63 -9.64
C LEU A 146 9.82 -2.75 -9.23
N LEU A 147 9.54 -3.45 -8.14
CA LEU A 147 8.18 -3.75 -7.69
C LEU A 147 7.55 -2.62 -6.90
N VAL A 148 8.36 -1.88 -6.13
CA VAL A 148 7.87 -0.89 -5.19
C VAL A 148 7.89 0.50 -5.82
N SER A 149 6.73 1.15 -5.85
CA SER A 149 6.61 2.57 -6.17
C SER A 149 6.02 3.32 -4.97
N THR A 150 6.49 4.54 -4.76
CA THR A 150 5.92 5.44 -3.76
C THR A 150 5.01 6.43 -4.46
N LYS A 151 3.73 6.45 -4.11
CA LYS A 151 2.79 7.46 -4.57
C LYS A 151 3.12 8.82 -3.95
N THR A 152 2.63 9.91 -4.55
CA THR A 152 2.76 11.27 -4.02
C THR A 152 2.22 11.41 -2.59
N SER A 153 1.27 10.56 -2.20
CA SER A 153 0.71 10.47 -0.84
C SER A 153 1.63 9.83 0.19
N GLY A 154 2.81 9.34 -0.20
CA GLY A 154 3.72 8.55 0.65
C GLY A 154 3.34 7.07 0.78
N ALA A 155 2.20 6.65 0.21
CA ALA A 155 1.81 5.23 0.19
C ALA A 155 2.71 4.41 -0.73
N GLN A 156 3.19 3.26 -0.24
CA GLN A 156 3.94 2.30 -1.05
C GLN A 156 2.98 1.35 -1.76
N VAL A 157 3.11 1.25 -3.08
CA VAL A 157 2.33 0.37 -3.94
C VAL A 157 3.26 -0.62 -4.60
N VAL A 158 2.86 -1.89 -4.56
CA VAL A 158 3.59 -3.00 -5.16
C VAL A 158 2.91 -3.44 -6.44
N ASP A 159 3.69 -3.52 -7.52
CA ASP A 159 3.27 -4.08 -8.80
C ASP A 159 4.13 -5.29 -9.15
N LEU A 160 3.59 -6.48 -8.87
CA LEU A 160 4.27 -7.77 -9.09
C LEU A 160 4.54 -8.08 -10.58
N SER A 161 3.82 -7.44 -11.50
CA SER A 161 4.04 -7.62 -12.95
C SER A 161 5.39 -7.07 -13.44
N ARG A 162 6.02 -6.21 -12.65
CA ARG A 162 7.33 -5.61 -12.94
C ARG A 162 8.51 -6.47 -12.47
N SER A 163 8.24 -7.66 -11.94
CA SER A 163 9.29 -8.59 -11.49
C SER A 163 10.11 -9.10 -12.69
N LEU A 164 11.42 -9.28 -12.48
CA LEU A 164 12.32 -9.94 -13.44
C LEU A 164 12.01 -11.44 -13.54
N THR A 165 11.59 -12.03 -12.42
CA THR A 165 11.25 -13.44 -12.29
C THR A 165 10.05 -13.58 -11.35
N PRO A 166 9.19 -14.60 -11.54
CA PRO A 166 8.06 -14.83 -10.64
C PRO A 166 8.55 -15.07 -9.21
N ALA A 167 7.70 -14.76 -8.22
CA ALA A 167 8.03 -15.01 -6.82
C ALA A 167 8.27 -16.52 -6.61
N PRO A 168 9.29 -16.92 -5.82
CA PRO A 168 9.56 -18.33 -5.60
C PRO A 168 8.61 -18.99 -4.58
N SER A 169 7.96 -18.19 -3.71
CA SER A 169 7.06 -18.68 -2.66
C SER A 169 6.18 -17.54 -2.08
N TRP A 170 5.15 -17.91 -1.32
CA TRP A 170 4.41 -16.97 -0.48
C TRP A 170 5.29 -16.30 0.58
N SER A 171 6.21 -17.05 1.19
CA SER A 171 7.15 -16.50 2.15
C SER A 171 8.05 -15.40 1.55
N ALA A 172 8.40 -15.48 0.27
CA ALA A 172 9.12 -14.42 -0.43
C ALA A 172 8.32 -13.10 -0.50
N LEU A 173 6.99 -13.17 -0.67
CA LEU A 173 6.12 -12.00 -0.63
C LEU A 173 6.05 -11.40 0.78
N SER A 174 6.08 -12.24 1.84
CA SER A 174 6.20 -11.77 3.22
C SER A 174 7.54 -11.10 3.52
N TRP A 175 8.63 -11.60 2.92
CA TRP A 175 9.94 -10.93 2.99
C TRP A 175 9.93 -9.60 2.23
N LEU A 176 9.25 -9.52 1.08
CA LEU A 176 9.06 -8.28 0.34
C LEU A 176 8.30 -7.26 1.20
N GLU A 177 7.19 -7.64 1.83
CA GLU A 177 6.46 -6.81 2.79
C GLU A 177 7.37 -6.32 3.92
N THR A 178 8.15 -7.22 4.53
CA THR A 178 9.09 -6.86 5.59
C THR A 178 10.11 -5.83 5.11
N SER A 179 10.68 -6.02 3.91
CA SER A 179 11.64 -5.09 3.31
C SER A 179 11.03 -3.71 3.02
N ILE A 180 9.73 -3.64 2.75
CA ILE A 180 8.99 -2.39 2.49
C ILE A 180 8.73 -1.67 3.81
N ARG A 181 8.30 -2.40 4.86
CA ARG A 181 8.00 -1.86 6.19
C ARG A 181 9.25 -1.46 6.96
N SER A 182 10.30 -2.26 6.89
CA SER A 182 11.55 -2.03 7.60
C SER A 182 12.72 -2.65 6.84
N TYR A 183 13.34 -1.84 6.00
CA TYR A 183 14.50 -2.28 5.23
C TYR A 183 15.69 -2.65 6.12
N ALA A 184 15.91 -1.94 7.23
CA ALA A 184 16.97 -2.27 8.18
C ALA A 184 16.85 -3.70 8.73
N LYS A 185 15.66 -4.10 9.19
CA LYS A 185 15.42 -5.46 9.69
C LYS A 185 15.62 -6.52 8.61
N PHE A 186 15.20 -6.23 7.39
CA PHE A 186 15.42 -7.13 6.26
C PHE A 186 16.92 -7.32 5.98
N VAL A 187 17.70 -6.24 5.98
CA VAL A 187 19.16 -6.29 5.80
C VAL A 187 19.83 -7.07 6.95
N ASP A 188 19.40 -6.87 8.19
CA ASP A 188 19.92 -7.62 9.35
C ASP A 188 19.70 -9.13 9.20
N VAL A 189 18.54 -9.55 8.69
CA VAL A 189 18.25 -10.97 8.42
C VAL A 189 19.12 -11.48 7.28
N CYS A 190 19.27 -10.71 6.20
CA CYS A 190 20.15 -11.08 5.09
C CYS A 190 21.60 -11.28 5.55
N ALA A 191 22.12 -10.36 6.37
CA ALA A 191 23.48 -10.45 6.91
C ALA A 191 23.68 -11.68 7.79
N LYS A 192 22.72 -11.97 8.68
CA LYS A 192 22.76 -13.18 9.53
C LYS A 192 22.71 -14.47 8.72
N HIS A 193 21.86 -14.51 7.68
CA HIS A 193 21.76 -15.68 6.82
C HIS A 193 23.05 -15.93 6.02
N LEU A 194 23.68 -14.86 5.52
CA LEU A 194 24.96 -14.96 4.82
C LEU A 194 26.06 -15.48 5.76
N ALA A 195 26.16 -14.92 6.97
CA ALA A 195 27.12 -15.38 7.97
C ALA A 195 26.93 -16.87 8.33
N GLN A 196 25.68 -17.30 8.52
CA GLN A 196 25.39 -18.70 8.82
C GLN A 196 25.76 -19.64 7.67
N THR A 197 25.56 -19.22 6.42
CA THR A 197 25.92 -20.03 5.24
C THR A 197 27.43 -20.16 5.10
N GLU A 198 28.18 -19.10 5.41
CA GLU A 198 29.65 -19.12 5.44
C GLU A 198 30.15 -20.09 6.54
N ASP A 199 29.62 -19.98 7.76
CA ASP A 199 29.97 -20.86 8.89
C ASP A 199 29.71 -22.35 8.57
N ASP A 200 28.54 -22.66 7.99
CA ASP A 200 28.17 -24.03 7.59
C ASP A 200 29.14 -24.56 6.51
N THR A 201 29.50 -23.72 5.54
CA THR A 201 30.43 -24.09 4.47
C THR A 201 31.83 -24.39 5.01
N GLU A 202 32.34 -23.57 5.93
CA GLU A 202 33.61 -23.81 6.60
C GLU A 202 33.59 -25.06 7.46
N ASN A 203 32.49 -25.31 8.17
CA ASN A 203 32.35 -26.50 9.00
C ASN A 203 32.34 -27.77 8.15
N VAL A 204 31.60 -27.79 7.03
CA VAL A 204 31.60 -28.91 6.07
C VAL A 204 33.00 -29.14 5.49
N GLN A 205 33.76 -28.09 5.20
CA GLN A 205 35.15 -28.23 4.75
C GLN A 205 36.06 -28.83 5.82
N ARG A 206 35.95 -28.37 7.08
CA ARG A 206 36.68 -28.92 8.23
C ARG A 206 36.36 -30.39 8.44
N GLU A 207 35.08 -30.75 8.43
CA GLU A 207 34.63 -32.14 8.57
C GLU A 207 35.14 -33.03 7.43
N ARG A 208 35.13 -32.53 6.19
CA ARG A 208 35.65 -33.26 5.03
C ARG A 208 37.15 -33.54 5.15
N MET A 209 37.95 -32.56 5.59
CA MET A 209 39.37 -32.75 5.85
C MET A 209 39.61 -33.79 6.96
N ALA A 210 38.85 -33.73 8.06
CA ALA A 210 38.96 -34.69 9.15
C ALA A 210 38.58 -36.12 8.72
N LEU A 211 37.54 -36.27 7.89
CA LEU A 211 37.15 -37.57 7.34
C LEU A 211 38.21 -38.13 6.37
N ASP A 212 38.82 -37.28 5.55
CA ASP A 212 39.89 -37.70 4.64
C ASP A 212 41.16 -38.11 5.41
N GLU A 213 41.48 -37.46 6.54
CA GLU A 213 42.55 -37.89 7.45
C GLU A 213 42.28 -39.28 8.05
N ILE A 214 41.07 -39.51 8.56
CA ILE A 214 40.66 -40.81 9.14
C ILE A 214 40.67 -41.90 8.06
N ARG A 215 40.15 -41.62 6.86
CA ARG A 215 40.12 -42.56 5.72
C ARG A 215 41.53 -42.86 5.20
N GLY A 216 42.42 -41.87 5.15
CA GLY A 216 43.82 -42.03 4.78
C GLY A 216 44.63 -42.86 5.77
N CYS A 217 44.20 -42.89 7.05
CA CYS A 217 44.81 -43.72 8.09
C CYS A 217 44.32 -45.19 8.07
N SER A 218 43.21 -45.47 7.38
CA SER A 218 42.57 -46.80 7.34
C SER A 218 43.32 -47.93 6.60
N PRO A 219 44.29 -47.74 5.68
CA PRO A 219 45.03 -48.86 5.09
C PRO A 219 46.23 -49.35 5.92
N ARG A 220 46.58 -48.70 7.04
CA ARG A 220 47.84 -48.99 7.77
C ARG A 220 47.67 -49.77 9.08
N CYS A 221 46.45 -50.25 9.37
CA CYS A 221 46.12 -50.93 10.63
C CYS A 221 45.76 -52.44 10.47
N THR A 222 46.11 -53.08 9.36
CA THR A 222 45.86 -54.53 9.15
C THR A 222 47.12 -55.37 8.96
N LYS A 223 48.33 -54.86 9.28
CA LYS A 223 49.56 -55.61 9.03
C LYS A 223 50.65 -55.44 10.10
N THR A 224 50.41 -55.97 11.30
CA THR A 224 51.36 -56.42 12.36
C THR A 224 50.46 -56.79 13.55
N GLU A 225 50.32 -58.00 14.07
CA GLU A 225 51.28 -59.06 14.41
C GLU A 225 50.56 -60.42 14.36
N GLY A 226 50.90 -61.26 13.38
CA GLY A 226 50.77 -62.71 13.49
C GLY A 226 52.13 -63.28 13.84
N ALA A 227 52.61 -63.02 15.06
CA ALA A 227 53.89 -63.55 15.53
C ALA A 227 53.73 -65.05 15.84
N THR A 228 54.33 -65.85 14.96
CA THR A 228 54.51 -67.30 15.05
C THR A 228 55.06 -67.72 16.42
N VAL A 229 54.33 -68.59 17.12
CA VAL A 229 54.81 -69.27 18.33
C VAL A 229 55.80 -70.37 17.91
N PRO A 230 57.04 -70.41 18.42
CA PRO A 230 57.95 -71.51 18.13
C PRO A 230 57.52 -72.75 18.92
N SER A 231 57.20 -73.82 18.19
CA SER A 231 56.99 -75.16 18.73
C SER A 231 58.37 -75.77 19.00
N THR A 232 58.71 -75.94 20.28
CA THR A 232 59.91 -76.67 20.71
C THR A 232 59.51 -78.13 20.98
N ALA A 233 60.25 -79.04 20.35
CA ALA A 233 60.21 -80.48 20.56
C ALA A 233 60.95 -80.89 21.84
#